data_AF-A0A811R9L1-F1
#
_entry.id   AF-A0A811R9L1-F1
#
_cell.length_a   1.000
_cell.length_b   1.000
_cell.length_c   1.000
_cell.angle_alpha   90.00
_cell.angle_beta   90.00
_cell.angle_gamma   90.00
#
_symmetry.space_group_name_H-M   'P 1'
#
loop_
_entity.id
_entity.type
_entity.pdbx_description
1 polymer ?
#
loop_
_entity_poly.entity_id
_entity_poly.type
_entity_poly.pdbx_seq_one_letter_code
_entity_poly.pdbx_strand_id
1 'polypeptide(L)' 'MHFAGSIEVKLPPQNYLIPVYSKGTMCFAFAGSGDRGVSIFGNIQLQGFRVVHDVDGQRVGFAPNSC' A
#
# COMPACT_ATOMS: atom_id res chain seq x y z
N MET A 1 -2.07 7.10 4.07
CA MET A 1 -0.75 6.71 4.64
C MET A 1 0.08 7.97 4.78
N HIS A 2 0.57 8.27 5.97
CA HIS A 2 1.38 9.47 6.22
C HIS A 2 2.86 9.10 6.26
N PHE A 3 3.67 9.78 5.46
CA PHE A 3 5.12 9.62 5.37
C PHE A 3 5.84 10.88 5.87
N ALA A 4 7.15 10.77 6.03
CA ALA A 4 8.01 11.91 6.36
C ALA A 4 7.84 13.05 5.35
N GLY A 5 8.11 14.29 5.79
CA GLY A 5 7.96 15.48 4.94
C GLY A 5 6.50 15.88 4.67
N SER A 6 5.57 15.48 5.54
CA SER A 6 4.13 15.78 5.42
C SER A 6 3.49 15.24 4.13
N ILE A 7 4.06 14.16 3.58
CA ILE A 7 3.55 13.51 2.38
C ILE A 7 2.45 12.53 2.78
N GLU A 8 1.32 12.61 2.08
CA GLU A 8 0.22 11.65 2.20
C GLU A 8 0.09 10.82 0.92
N VAL A 9 0.17 9.49 1.05
CA VAL A 9 -0.26 8.56 0.00
C VAL A 9 -1.67 8.10 0.31
N LYS A 10 -2.62 8.51 -0.54
CA LYS A 10 -4.03 8.14 -0.43
C LYS A 10 -4.27 6.80 -1.09
N LEU A 11 -4.64 5.81 -0.29
CA LEU A 11 -5.00 4.48 -0.78
C LEU A 11 -6.50 4.46 -1.10
N PRO A 12 -6.92 4.20 -2.34
CA PRO A 12 -8.32 3.89 -2.63
C PRO A 12 -8.72 2.52 -2.04
N PRO A 13 -10.03 2.23 -1.92
CA PRO A 13 -10.55 1.01 -1.29
C PRO A 13 -9.94 -0.29 -1.79
N GLN A 14 -9.62 -0.36 -3.09
CA GLN A 14 -9.03 -1.54 -3.72
C GLN A 14 -7.63 -1.88 -3.17
N ASN A 15 -6.95 -0.92 -2.56
CA ASN A 15 -5.63 -1.11 -1.96
C ASN A 15 -5.66 -1.57 -0.49
N TYR A 16 -6.84 -1.68 0.12
CA TYR A 16 -6.97 -2.16 1.51
C TYR A 16 -8.19 -3.05 1.77
N LEU A 17 -9.05 -3.29 0.78
CA LEU A 17 -10.16 -4.24 0.83
C LEU A 17 -10.01 -5.30 -0.26
N ILE A 18 -10.06 -6.57 0.12
CA ILE A 18 -10.07 -7.71 -0.81
C ILE A 18 -11.42 -8.42 -0.76
N PRO A 19 -11.98 -8.84 -1.90
CA PRO A 19 -13.19 -9.65 -1.92
C PRO A 19 -12.89 -11.06 -1.41
N VAL A 20 -13.80 -11.62 -0.62
CA VAL A 20 -13.79 -13.04 -0.25
C VAL A 20 -15.05 -13.72 -0.80
N TYR A 21 -14.99 -15.04 -0.95
CA TYR A 21 -15.88 -15.93 -1.72
C TYR A 21 -17.41 -15.67 -1.68
N SER A 22 -17.94 -14.91 -0.72
CA SER A 22 -19.33 -14.46 -0.68
C SER A 22 -19.52 -13.10 -1.36
N LYS A 23 -20.46 -13.03 -2.32
CA LYS A 23 -20.84 -11.78 -3.00
C LYS A 23 -21.22 -10.70 -1.96
N GLY A 24 -20.37 -9.68 -1.85
CA GLY A 24 -20.58 -8.52 -0.98
C GLY A 24 -19.75 -8.50 0.31
N THR A 25 -18.99 -9.56 0.62
CA THR A 25 -18.07 -9.54 1.77
C THR A 25 -16.68 -9.11 1.34
N MET A 26 -16.15 -8.12 2.05
CA MET A 26 -14.79 -7.63 1.88
C MET A 26 -14.01 -7.88 3.16
N CYS A 27 -12.74 -8.27 3.04
CA CYS A 27 -11.80 -8.34 4.14
C CYS A 27 -10.76 -7.23 4.01
N PHE A 28 -10.23 -6.77 5.14
CA PHE A 28 -9.08 -5.89 5.10
C PHE A 28 -7.84 -6.64 4.58
N ALA A 29 -7.06 -5.98 3.74
CA ALA A 29 -5.77 -6.48 3.25
C ALA A 29 -4.64 -6.28 4.29
N PHE A 30 -4.92 -6.53 5.57
CA PHE A 30 -3.96 -6.47 6.67
C PHE A 30 -3.76 -7.87 7.25
N ALA A 31 -2.51 -8.29 7.37
CA ALA A 31 -2.13 -9.53 8.02
C ALA A 31 -1.19 -9.24 9.19
N GLY A 32 -1.34 -9.99 10.28
CA GLY A 32 -0.42 -9.88 11.42
C GLY A 32 1.00 -10.24 11.01
N SER A 33 1.98 -9.44 11.44
CA SER A 33 3.41 -9.67 11.17
C SER A 33 4.08 -10.65 12.13
N GLY A 34 3.31 -11.26 13.05
CA GLY A 34 3.84 -11.99 14.20
C GLY A 34 4.75 -11.12 15.06
N ASP A 35 5.78 -11.74 15.65
CA ASP A 35 6.72 -11.10 16.59
C ASP A 35 7.69 -10.11 15.92
N ARG A 36 7.62 -9.93 14.60
CA ARG A 36 8.53 -9.04 13.87
C ARG A 36 8.29 -7.55 14.16
N GLY A 37 7.08 -7.18 14.61
CA GLY A 37 6.73 -5.79 14.92
C GLY A 37 6.87 -4.81 13.74
N VAL A 38 6.84 -5.31 12.50
CA VAL A 38 6.98 -4.50 11.28
C VAL A 38 5.68 -4.43 10.49
N SER A 39 5.45 -3.30 9.83
CA SER A 39 4.40 -3.18 8.82
C SER A 39 5.01 -3.42 7.44
N ILE A 40 4.35 -4.23 6.61
CA ILE A 40 4.78 -4.54 5.25
C ILE A 40 3.81 -3.89 4.28
N PHE A 41 4.32 -3.08 3.37
CA PHE A 41 3.55 -2.51 2.28
C PHE A 41 3.55 -3.49 1.10
N GLY A 42 2.49 -4.29 1.00
CA GLY A 42 2.42 -5.42 0.09
C GLY A 42 1.91 -5.06 -1.30
N ASN A 43 1.88 -6.06 -2.19
CA ASN A 43 1.44 -5.92 -3.58
C ASN A 43 0.12 -5.16 -3.72
N ILE A 44 -0.90 -5.52 -2.92
CA ILE A 44 -2.23 -4.89 -2.97
C ILE A 44 -2.14 -3.40 -2.72
N GLN A 45 -1.29 -2.94 -1.80
CA GLN A 45 -1.14 -1.51 -1.51
C GLN A 45 -0.39 -0.74 -2.61
N LEU A 46 0.38 -1.43 -3.47
CA LEU A 46 1.15 -0.84 -4.56
C LEU A 46 0.37 -0.75 -5.88
N GLN A 47 -0.71 -1.53 -6.05
CA GLN A 47 -1.49 -1.55 -7.29
C GLN A 47 -2.05 -0.17 -7.63
N GLY A 48 -1.95 0.22 -8.91
CA GLY A 48 -2.39 1.52 -9.40
C GLY A 48 -1.41 2.67 -9.14
N PHE A 49 -0.25 2.39 -8.54
CA PHE A 49 0.83 3.35 -8.36
C PHE A 49 2.04 2.97 -9.19
N ARG A 50 2.68 3.96 -9.82
CA ARG A 50 4.09 3.83 -10.17
C ARG A 50 4.92 4.08 -8.92
N VAL A 51 5.69 3.08 -8.53
CA VAL A 51 6.61 3.15 -7.40
C VAL A 51 8.01 3.33 -7.94
N VAL A 52 8.69 4.38 -7.51
CA VAL A 52 10.07 4.69 -7.92
C VAL A 52 10.99 4.53 -6.72
N HIS A 53 12.00 3.69 -6.87
CA HIS A 53 13.09 3.56 -5.92
C HIS A 53 14.26 4.41 -6.40
N ASP A 54 14.42 5.59 -5.82
CA ASP A 54 15.52 6.50 -6.11
C ASP A 54 16.66 6.18 -5.13
N VAL A 55 17.56 5.28 -5.56
CA VAL A 55 18.64 4.77 -4.72
C VAL A 55 19.66 5.86 -4.40
N ASP A 56 20.03 6.66 -5.40
CA ASP A 56 21.00 7.76 -5.23
C ASP A 56 20.43 8.87 -4.34
N GLY A 57 19.14 9.21 -4.52
CA GLY A 57 18.43 10.20 -3.69
C GLY A 57 17.89 9.66 -2.36
N GLN A 58 18.13 8.38 -2.03
CA GLN A 58 17.71 7.70 -0.82
C GLN A 58 16.21 7.87 -0.47
N ARG A 59 15.34 7.74 -1.47
CA ARG A 59 13.90 7.97 -1.30
C ARG A 59 13.03 7.06 -2.15
N VAL A 60 11.77 6.97 -1.77
CA VAL A 60 10.74 6.25 -2.52
C VAL A 60 9.66 7.24 -2.94
N GLY A 61 9.31 7.21 -4.23
CA GLY A 61 8.25 8.03 -4.82
C GLY A 61 7.03 7.19 -5.18
N PHE A 62 5.84 7.77 -4.99
CA PHE A 62 4.55 7.16 -5.36
C PHE A 62 3.81 8.10 -6.31
N ALA A 63 3.49 7.62 -7.51
CA ALA A 63 2.65 8.36 -8.46
C ALA A 63 1.35 7.57 -8.72
N PRO A 64 0.18 8.08 -8.31
CA PRO A 64 -1.10 7.41 -8.54
C PRO A 64 -1.49 7.42 -10.02
N ASN A 65 -2.26 6.42 -10.46
CA ASN A 65 -2.80 6.30 -11.83
C ASN A 65 -1.71 6.30 -12.92
N SER A 66 -0.57 5.66 -12.65
CA SER A 66 0.61 5.68 -13.52
C SER A 66 1.14 4.27 -13.84
N CYS A 67 0.23 3.31 -14.02
CA CYS A 67 0.55 1.94 -14.44
C CYS A 67 0.12 1.67 -15.88
#